data_AF-M1SH92-F1
#
_entry.id   AF-M1SH92-F1
#
_cell.length_a   1.000
_cell.length_b   1.000
_cell.length_c   1.000
_cell.angle_alpha   90.00
_cell.angle_beta   90.00
_cell.angle_gamma   90.00
#
_symmetry.space_group_name_H-M   'P 1'
#
loop_
_entity.id
_entity.type
_entity.pdbx_description
1 polymer ?
#
loop_
_entity_poly.entity_id
_entity_poly.type
_entity_poly.pdbx_seq_one_letter_code
_entity_poly.pdbx_strand_id
1 'polypeptide(L)' 'MRRYKAIVNASGMWVETILYAQNQAQAYKLFQAIFGSSNVPHQPTQL' A
#
# COMPACT_ATOMS: atom_id res chain seq x y z
N MET A 1 -15.24 5.41 1.23
CA MET A 1 -13.85 5.04 0.89
C MET A 1 -12.90 5.98 1.62
N ARG A 2 -11.77 5.46 2.09
CA ARG A 2 -10.75 6.19 2.88
C ARG A 2 -9.42 6.13 2.15
N ARG A 3 -8.55 7.11 2.41
CA ARG A 3 -7.20 7.16 1.85
C ARG A 3 -6.26 6.37 2.74
N TYR A 4 -5.44 5.54 2.11
CA TYR A 4 -4.40 4.78 2.77
C TYR A 4 -3.06 5.07 2.09
N LYS A 5 -2.03 5.19 2.91
CA LYS A 5 -0.67 5.50 2.50
C LYS A 5 0.24 4.32 2.83
N ALA A 6 1.12 3.94 1.91
CA ALA A 6 2.12 2.92 2.14
C ALA A 6 3.45 3.29 1.48
N ILE A 7 4.55 2.86 2.09
CA ILE A 7 5.86 2.84 1.45
C ILE A 7 5.96 1.52 0.69
N VAL A 8 6.23 1.61 -0.62
CA VAL A 8 6.34 0.45 -1.51
C VAL A 8 7.64 0.48 -2.30
N ASN A 9 8.16 -0.69 -2.65
CA ASN A 9 9.27 -0.79 -3.59
C ASN A 9 8.72 -0.87 -5.02
N ALA A 10 8.98 0.16 -5.81
CA ALA A 10 8.65 0.21 -7.23
C ALA A 10 9.96 0.16 -8.03
N SER A 11 10.24 -1.00 -8.63
CA SER A 11 11.41 -1.20 -9.51
C SER A 11 12.75 -0.80 -8.89
N GLY A 12 12.96 -1.11 -7.60
CA GLY A 12 14.22 -0.83 -6.89
C GLY A 12 14.23 0.51 -6.14
N MET A 13 13.16 1.31 -6.23
CA MET A 13 13.03 2.58 -5.51
C MET A 13 11.91 2.52 -4.48
N TRP A 14 12.19 2.95 -3.25
CA TRP A 14 11.19 3.09 -2.20
C TRP A 14 10.43 4.40 -2.35
N VAL A 15 9.13 4.30 -2.58
CA VAL A 15 8.24 5.45 -2.79
C VAL A 15 7.04 5.39 -1.86
N GLU A 16 6.57 6.56 -1.46
CA GLU A 16 5.31 6.69 -0.75
C GLU A 16 4.17 6.83 -1.76
N THR A 17 3.15 5.99 -1.66
CA THR A 17 1.98 6.06 -2.53
C THR A 17 0.68 5.92 -1.77
N ILE A 18 -0.39 6.45 -2.37
CA ILE A 18 -1.72 6.57 -1.77
C ILE A 18 -2.72 5.83 -2.64
N LEU A 19 -3.56 5.02 -2.02
CA LEU A 19 -4.72 4.42 -2.68
C LEU A 19 -5.97 4.56 -1.82
N TYR A 20 -7.14 4.36 -2.45
CA TYR A 20 -8.43 4.39 -1.78
C TYR A 20 -8.95 2.98 -1.52
N ALA A 21 -9.39 2.71 -0.30
CA ALA A 21 -9.99 1.44 0.09
C ALA A 21 -11.12 1.63 1.12
N GLN A 22 -11.93 0.60 1.35
CA GLN A 22 -13.01 0.65 2.34
C GLN A 22 -12.48 0.48 3.78
N ASN A 23 -11.41 -0.30 3.95
CA ASN A 23 -10.78 -0.55 5.25
C ASN A 23 -9.29 -0.91 5.06
N GLN A 24 -8.56 -1.00 6.18
CA GLN A 24 -7.12 -1.21 6.18
C GLN A 24 -6.70 -2.59 5.64
N ALA A 25 -7.49 -3.63 5.90
CA ALA A 25 -7.23 -4.97 5.39
C ALA A 25 -7.33 -5.02 3.85
N GLN A 26 -8.35 -4.36 3.30
CA GLN A 26 -8.51 -4.21 1.86
C GLN A 26 -7.37 -3.37 1.27
N ALA A 27 -7.00 -2.26 1.91
CA ALA A 27 -5.88 -1.43 1.45
C ALA A 27 -4.59 -2.25 1.34
N TYR A 28 -4.27 -3.05 2.37
CA TYR A 28 -3.05 -3.84 2.38
C TYR A 28 -3.03 -4.87 1.26
N LYS A 29 -4.13 -5.60 1.06
CA LYS A 29 -4.27 -6.54 -0.06
C LYS A 29 -4.13 -5.85 -1.43
N LEU A 30 -4.67 -4.63 -1.58
CA LEU A 30 -4.53 -3.87 -2.82
C LEU A 30 -3.08 -3.46 -3.09
N PHE A 31 -2.36 -2.93 -2.09
CA PHE A 31 -0.93 -2.62 -2.26
C PHE A 31 -0.13 -3.88 -2.60
N GLN A 32 -0.36 -5.00 -1.91
CA GLN A 32 0.32 -6.26 -2.21
C GLN A 32 -0.03 -6.82 -3.59
N ALA A 33 -1.27 -6.62 -4.07
CA ALA A 33 -1.67 -7.03 -5.41
C ALA A 33 -1.03 -6.18 -6.52
N ILE A 34 -0.82 -4.89 -6.28
CA ILE A 34 -0.23 -3.96 -7.27
C ILE A 34 1.30 -4.09 -7.30
N PHE A 35 1.94 -4.15 -6.14
CA PHE A 35 3.41 -4.07 -6.03
C PHE A 35 4.06 -5.42 -5.71
N GLY A 36 3.30 -6.43 -5.27
CA GLY A 36 3.84 -7.69 -4.72
C GLY A 36 4.06 -7.62 -3.21
N SER A 37 3.83 -8.73 -2.50
CA SER A 37 3.90 -8.77 -1.03
C SER A 37 5.27 -8.42 -0.46
N SER A 38 6.36 -8.82 -1.12
CA SER A 38 7.74 -8.48 -0.75
C SER A 38 8.05 -6.99 -0.87
N ASN A 39 7.26 -6.26 -1.66
CA ASN A 39 7.47 -4.84 -1.95
C ASN A 39 6.60 -3.93 -1.09
N VAL A 40 5.84 -4.49 -0.14
CA VAL A 40 4.99 -3.75 0.80
C VAL A 40 5.27 -4.25 2.23
N PRO A 41 6.40 -3.83 2.85
CA PRO A 41 6.91 -4.42 4.08
C PRO A 41 6.07 -4.08 5.33
N HIS A 42 5.26 -3.02 5.25
CA HIS A 42 4.47 -2.52 6.37
C HIS A 42 3.01 -2.32 5.97
N GLN A 43 2.13 -2.44 6.96
CA GLN A 43 0.71 -2.20 6.75
C GLN A 43 0.45 -0.74 6.38
N PRO A 44 -0.45 -0.44 5.43
CA PRO A 44 -0.80 0.92 5.07
C PRO A 44 -1.42 1.68 6.25
N THR A 45 -1.06 2.95 6.38
CA THR A 45 -1.62 3.88 7.37
C THR A 45 -2.81 4.61 6.77
N GLN A 46 -3.91 4.72 7.52
CA GLN A 46 -5.04 5.55 7.10
C GLN A 46 -4.67 7.03 7.25
N LEU A 47 -5.03 7.83 6.24
CA LEU A 47 -4.97 9.29 6.27
C LEU A 47 -6.31 9.90 6.70
#